data_AF-A0A822E6D2-F1
#
_entry.id   AF-A0A822E6D2-F1
#
_cell.length_a   1.000
_cell.length_b   1.000
_cell.length_c   1.000
_cell.angle_alpha   90.00
_cell.angle_beta   90.00
_cell.angle_gamma   90.00
#
_symmetry.space_group_name_H-M   'P 1'
#
loop_
_entity.id
_entity.type
_entity.pdbx_description
1 polymer ?
#
loop_
_entity_poly.entity_id
_entity_poly.type
_entity_poly.pdbx_seq_one_letter_code
_entity_poly.pdbx_strand_id
1 'polypeptide(L)'
;KYDDDYLNAKQWEELILSYMPYLRIFDINHQSSMINNNLTYHDSINQFNSSFWIKKKWFFTHQHDWAQCLDSGIFYSTEPY
;
A
#
# COMPACT_ATOMS: atom_id res chain seq x y z
N LYS A 1 -3.94 -18.59 -5.29
CA LYS A 1 -4.55 -17.95 -4.09
C LYS A 1 -4.04 -16.52 -4.16
N TYR A 2 -4.90 -15.54 -4.40
CA TYR A 2 -4.45 -14.14 -4.44
C TYR A 2 -4.05 -13.75 -3.01
N ASP A 3 -2.84 -13.22 -2.85
CA ASP A 3 -2.33 -12.75 -1.57
C ASP A 3 -2.91 -11.36 -1.29
N ASP A 4 -4.18 -11.32 -0.85
CA ASP A 4 -4.81 -10.09 -0.35
C ASP A 4 -4.12 -9.56 0.92
N ASP A 5 -3.25 -10.36 1.55
CA ASP A 5 -2.52 -10.01 2.77
C ASP A 5 -1.59 -8.79 2.58
N TYR A 6 -1.01 -8.59 1.38
CA TYR A 6 -0.08 -7.48 1.15
C TYR A 6 -0.75 -6.11 1.18
N LEU A 7 -2.07 -6.05 1.01
CA LEU A 7 -2.84 -4.81 0.97
C LEU A 7 -3.62 -4.53 2.27
N ASN A 8 -3.34 -5.29 3.33
CA ASN A 8 -3.96 -5.08 4.63
C ASN A 8 -3.36 -3.86 5.35
N ALA A 9 -4.04 -2.72 5.24
CA ALA A 9 -3.61 -1.46 5.85
C ALA A 9 -3.41 -1.55 7.36
N LYS A 10 -4.17 -2.40 8.06
CA LYS A 10 -4.07 -2.55 9.52
C LYS A 10 -2.80 -3.28 9.93
N GLN A 11 -2.40 -4.33 9.22
CA GLN A 11 -1.16 -5.05 9.49
C GLN A 11 0.06 -4.14 9.27
N TRP A 12 0.04 -3.33 8.21
CA TRP A 12 1.08 -2.34 7.97
C TRP A 12 1.12 -1.27 9.06
N GLU A 13 -0.03 -0.76 9.51
CA GLU A 13 -0.10 0.18 10.63
C GLU A 13 0.53 -0.40 11.91
N GLU A 14 0.16 -1.62 12.30
CA GLU A 14 0.70 -2.31 13.49
C GLU A 14 2.21 -2.53 13.38
N LEU A 15 2.70 -2.94 12.20
CA LEU A 15 4.12 -3.19 11.95
C LEU A 15 4.95 -1.91 11.99
N ILE A 16 4.45 -0.83 11.38
CA ILE A 16 5.14 0.47 11.37
C ILE A 16 5.16 1.05 12.79
N LEU A 17 4.06 0.97 13.53
CA LEU A 17 4.02 1.45 14.92
C LEU A 17 4.95 0.65 15.84
N SER A 18 5.04 -0.66 15.64
CA SER A 18 5.78 -1.54 16.55
C SER A 18 7.28 -1.56 16.28
N TYR A 19 7.70 -1.55 15.01
CA TYR A 19 9.08 -1.86 14.64
C TYR A 19 9.75 -0.77 13.80
N MET A 20 8.98 0.07 13.12
CA MET A 20 9.52 1.07 12.21
C MET A 20 8.86 2.44 12.43
N PRO A 21 8.85 2.99 13.66
CA PRO A 21 8.15 4.25 13.94
C PRO A 21 8.70 5.42 13.11
N TYR A 22 9.95 5.27 12.63
CA TYR A 22 10.67 6.17 11.76
C TYR A 22 10.64 5.78 10.26
N LEU A 23 9.68 4.96 9.84
CA LEU A 23 9.50 4.65 8.43
C LEU A 23 8.93 5.87 7.70
N ARG A 24 9.53 6.21 6.56
CA ARG A 24 9.07 7.32 5.69
C ARG A 24 8.60 6.86 4.33
N ILE A 25 9.11 5.74 3.83
CA ILE A 25 8.79 5.22 2.51
C ILE A 25 8.75 3.70 2.64
N PHE A 26 7.74 3.08 2.06
CA PHE A 26 7.75 1.65 1.78
C PHE A 26 7.09 1.39 0.43
N ASP A 27 7.61 0.39 -0.27
CA ASP A 27 7.20 0.02 -1.61
C ASP A 27 6.57 -1.37 -1.56
N ILE A 28 5.37 -1.49 -2.12
CA ILE A 28 4.63 -2.74 -2.24
C ILE A 28 4.54 -3.06 -3.73
N ASN A 29 5.35 -4.02 -4.15
CA ASN A 29 5.30 -4.57 -5.48
C ASN A 29 4.42 -5.83 -5.47
N HIS A 30 3.33 -5.81 -6.22
CA HIS A 30 2.44 -6.95 -6.33
C HIS A 30 2.26 -7.37 -7.80
N GLN A 31 2.67 -8.60 -8.10
CA GLN A 31 2.43 -9.18 -9.41
C GLN A 31 1.00 -9.73 -9.48
N SER A 32 0.04 -8.84 -9.71
CA SER A 32 -1.34 -9.26 -9.96
C SER A 32 -1.45 -9.75 -11.39
N SER A 33 -1.52 -11.07 -11.60
CA SER A 33 -2.04 -11.53 -12.89
C SER A 33 -3.49 -11.01 -12.95
N MET A 34 -3.80 -10.11 -13.87
CA MET A 34 -5.15 -9.56 -14.09
C MET A 34 -6.15 -10.64 -14.57
N ILE A 35 -6.23 -11.78 -13.90
CA ILE A 35 -7.10 -12.88 -14.29
C ILE A 35 -8.48 -12.72 -13.64
N ASN A 36 -8.64 -11.90 -12.59
CA ASN A 36 -9.96 -11.64 -11.99
C ASN A 36 -10.16 -10.16 -11.59
N ASN A 37 -10.88 -9.44 -12.45
CA ASN A 37 -11.32 -8.04 -12.39
C ASN A 37 -12.15 -7.59 -11.17
N ASN A 38 -12.09 -8.24 -10.00
CA ASN A 38 -13.08 -7.97 -8.93
C ASN A 38 -12.59 -7.18 -7.71
N LEU A 39 -11.29 -6.96 -7.55
CA LEU A 39 -10.76 -6.00 -6.58
C LEU A 39 -9.69 -5.20 -7.30
N THR A 40 -10.06 -4.02 -7.76
CA THR A 40 -9.06 -3.14 -8.36
C THR A 40 -8.08 -2.73 -7.26
N TYR A 41 -6.81 -2.56 -7.58
CA TYR A 41 -5.81 -2.03 -6.64
C TYR A 41 -6.31 -0.78 -5.89
N HIS A 42 -7.18 -0.01 -6.58
CA HIS A 42 -7.94 1.12 -6.07
C HIS A 42 -8.84 0.80 -4.85
N ASP A 43 -9.54 -0.33 -4.85
CA ASP A 43 -10.38 -0.78 -3.74
C ASP A 43 -9.54 -1.17 -2.51
N SER A 44 -8.36 -1.73 -2.76
CA SER A 44 -7.42 -2.11 -1.71
C SER A 44 -6.76 -0.88 -1.06
N ILE A 45 -6.47 0.17 -1.84
CA ILE A 45 -5.94 1.45 -1.33
C ILE A 45 -6.95 2.14 -0.41
N ASN A 46 -8.26 1.99 -0.67
CA ASN A 46 -9.29 2.59 0.18
C ASN A 46 -9.20 2.14 1.65
N GLN A 47 -8.48 1.05 1.96
CA GLN A 47 -8.24 0.58 3.32
C GLN A 47 -7.21 1.45 4.10
N PHE A 48 -6.37 2.23 3.41
CA PHE A 48 -5.33 3.10 4.01
C PHE A 48 -5.87 4.48 4.42
N ASN A 49 -7.02 4.50 5.10
CA ASN A 49 -7.73 5.72 5.48
C ASN A 49 -7.79 5.97 6.99
N SER A 50 -7.14 5.12 7.80
CA SER A 50 -7.14 5.26 9.25
C SER A 50 -6.47 6.56 9.70
N SER A 51 -6.75 6.97 10.94
CA SER A 51 -6.16 8.20 11.50
C SER A 51 -4.63 8.19 11.51
N PHE A 52 -4.00 7.02 11.54
CA PHE A 52 -2.56 6.87 11.43
C PHE A 52 -2.03 7.36 10.07
N TRP A 53 -2.62 6.86 8.98
CA TRP A 53 -2.24 7.23 7.61
C TRP A 53 -2.45 8.72 7.34
N ILE A 54 -3.59 9.26 7.80
CA ILE A 54 -3.94 10.67 7.64
C ILE A 54 -3.03 11.58 8.46
N LYS A 55 -2.82 11.28 9.76
CA LYS A 55 -2.02 12.15 10.65
C LYS A 55 -0.57 12.22 10.20
N LYS A 56 0.03 11.09 9.83
CA LYS A 56 1.40 11.04 9.30
C LYS A 56 1.51 11.48 7.84
N LYS A 57 0.43 11.99 7.24
CA LYS A 57 0.38 12.46 5.84
C LYS A 57 1.02 11.45 4.90
N TRP A 58 0.59 10.19 5.01
CA TRP A 58 0.99 9.17 4.06
C TRP A 58 0.27 9.39 2.74
N PHE A 59 1.04 9.44 1.67
CA PHE A 59 0.58 9.51 0.31
C PHE A 59 0.85 8.19 -0.37
N PHE A 60 0.02 7.93 -1.37
CA PHE A 60 0.07 6.72 -2.15
C PHE A 60 0.21 7.06 -3.63
N THR A 61 1.18 6.45 -4.29
CA THR A 61 1.38 6.54 -5.73
C THR A 61 1.40 5.15 -6.33
N HIS A 62 0.54 4.92 -7.33
CA HIS A 62 0.52 3.68 -8.09
C HIS A 62 1.25 3.85 -9.42
N GLN A 63 1.98 2.82 -9.83
CA GLN A 63 2.48 2.70 -11.18
C GLN A 63 2.07 1.32 -11.71
N HIS A 64 1.37 1.35 -12.84
CA HIS A 64 0.91 0.17 -13.56
C HIS A 64 1.78 -0.04 -14.81
N ASP A 65 2.46 -1.18 -14.89
CA ASP A 65 3.16 -1.60 -16.10
C ASP A 65 2.28 -2.58 -16.90
N TRP A 66 1.63 -2.03 -17.93
CA TRP A 66 0.77 -2.76 -18.85
C TRP A 66 1.49 -3.86 -19.63
N ALA A 67 2.81 -3.76 -19.83
CA ALA A 67 3.58 -4.75 -20.57
C ALA A 67 3.89 -6.00 -19.73
N GLN A 68 4.01 -5.82 -18.41
CA GLN A 68 4.38 -6.89 -17.48
C GLN A 68 3.22 -7.33 -16.58
N CYS A 69 2.05 -6.71 -16.70
CA CYS A 69 0.93 -6.86 -15.76
C CYS A 69 1.41 -6.71 -14.30
N LEU A 70 2.31 -5.74 -14.05
CA LEU A 70 2.84 -5.46 -12.73
C LEU A 70 2.16 -4.22 -12.17
N ASP A 71 1.60 -4.36 -10.97
CA ASP A 71 1.12 -3.25 -10.16
C ASP A 71 2.11 -2.98 -9.04
N SER A 72 2.60 -1.76 -8.99
CA SER A 72 3.46 -1.27 -7.90
C SER A 72 2.80 -0.09 -7.22
N GLY A 73 2.93 -0.03 -5.89
CA GLY A 73 2.40 1.04 -5.08
C GLY A 73 3.42 1.48 -4.05
N ILE A 74 3.80 2.74 -4.13
CA ILE A 74 4.72 3.37 -3.20
C ILE A 74 3.90 4.19 -2.21
N PHE A 75 4.11 3.91 -0.93
CA PHE A 75 3.59 4.72 0.17
C PHE A 75 4.71 5.57 0.74
N TYR A 76 4.48 6.87 0.92
CA TYR A 76 5.45 7.76 1.55
C TYR A 76 4.80 8.79 2.48
N SER A 77 5.43 9.05 3.62
CA SER A 77 5.05 10.09 4.57
C SER A 77 5.83 11.38 4.29
N THR A 78 5.14 12.52 4.25
CA THR A 78 5.78 13.83 4.10
C THR A 78 6.06 14.53 5.43
N GLU A 79 5.76 13.91 6.56
CA GLU A 79 6.10 14.50 7.86
C GLU A 79 7.58 14.25 8.20
N PRO A 80 8.40 15.31 8.36
CA PRO A 80 9.59 15.21 9.17
C PRO A 80 9.13 15.12 10.62
N TYR A 81 9.72 14.20 11.39
CA TYR A 81 9.44 13.98 12.82
C TYR A 81 9.21 15.25 13.63
#